data_AF-A0A416JRP3-F1
#
_entry.id   AF-A0A416JRP3-F1
#
_cell.length_a   1.000
_cell.length_b   1.000
_cell.length_c   1.000
_cell.angle_alpha   90.00
_cell.angle_beta   90.00
_cell.angle_gamma   90.00
#
_symmetry.space_group_name_H-M   'P 1'
#
loop_
_entity.id
_entity.type
_entity.pdbx_description
1 polymer ?
#
loop_
_entity_poly.entity_id
_entity_poly.type
_entity_poly.pdbx_seq_one_letter_code
_entity_poly.pdbx_strand_id
1 'polypeptide(L)'
;MKGLIKKVRENKKGFTLAELLVVVAIVGILVAISIPVFTAQLTKARIATNQANMRAAKAAAVAQYMTDEIDKNSDAAMIYDYDLKTGTATSIKDDASIVADANKQGDIEEEKGSKQYKQINVKIEPTKTKDTDVINGAKITIYAK
;
A
#
# COMPACT_ATOMS: atom_id res chain seq x y z
N MET A 1 -8.43 7.19 -67.45
CA MET A 1 -8.29 7.12 -65.97
C MET A 1 -9.28 7.98 -65.17
N LYS A 2 -9.89 9.03 -65.74
CA LYS A 2 -10.82 9.94 -65.00
C LYS A 2 -12.08 9.25 -64.42
N GLY A 3 -12.55 8.15 -65.03
CA GLY A 3 -13.73 7.41 -64.55
C GLY A 3 -13.52 6.63 -63.24
N LEU A 4 -12.32 6.11 -62.99
CA LEU A 4 -12.02 5.37 -61.74
C LEU A 4 -12.00 6.30 -60.52
N ILE A 5 -11.48 7.53 -60.67
CA ILE A 5 -11.36 8.49 -59.57
C ILE A 5 -12.74 9.01 -59.13
N LYS A 6 -13.71 9.13 -60.07
CA LYS A 6 -15.09 9.56 -59.77
C LYS A 6 -15.82 8.54 -58.89
N LYS A 7 -15.69 7.24 -59.20
CA LYS A 7 -16.36 6.14 -58.47
C LYS A 7 -15.83 5.95 -57.05
N VAL A 8 -14.57 6.34 -56.80
CA VAL A 8 -13.95 6.32 -55.46
C VAL A 8 -14.42 7.50 -54.60
N ARG A 9 -14.72 8.67 -55.18
CA ARG A 9 -15.26 9.84 -54.44
C ARG A 9 -16.72 9.66 -54.03
N GLU A 10 -17.53 8.99 -54.84
CA GLU A 10 -18.97 8.76 -54.57
C GLU A 10 -19.23 7.69 -53.49
N ASN A 11 -18.23 6.84 -53.17
CA ASN A 11 -18.33 5.79 -52.14
C ASN A 11 -17.74 6.18 -50.78
N LYS A 12 -17.36 7.45 -50.57
CA LYS A 12 -16.92 7.91 -49.25
C LYS A 12 -18.16 8.26 -48.40
N LYS A 13 -18.78 7.24 -47.80
CA LYS A 13 -19.73 7.45 -46.70
C LYS A 13 -18.97 8.11 -45.54
N GLY A 14 -19.22 9.40 -45.33
CA GLY A 14 -18.65 10.14 -44.21
C GLY A 14 -19.28 9.71 -42.90
N PHE A 15 -18.54 9.86 -41.82
CA PHE A 15 -19.01 9.67 -40.46
C PHE A 15 -20.00 10.79 -40.10
N THR A 16 -21.19 10.44 -39.62
CA THR A 16 -22.22 11.43 -39.28
C THR A 16 -22.07 11.89 -37.83
N LEU A 17 -22.44 13.14 -37.56
CA LEU A 17 -22.46 13.67 -36.19
C LEU A 17 -23.46 12.92 -35.30
N ALA A 18 -24.55 12.40 -35.88
CA ALA A 18 -25.54 11.61 -35.16
C ALA A 18 -24.97 10.27 -34.69
N GLU A 19 -24.16 9.59 -35.51
CA GLU A 19 -23.47 8.36 -35.12
C GLU A 19 -22.49 8.61 -33.96
N LEU A 20 -21.74 9.71 -33.99
CA LEU A 20 -20.87 10.09 -32.87
C LEU A 20 -21.66 10.36 -31.58
N LEU A 21 -22.78 11.07 -31.69
CA LEU A 21 -23.56 11.51 -30.55
C LEU A 21 -24.13 10.32 -29.77
N VAL A 22 -24.68 9.32 -30.48
CA VAL A 22 -25.20 8.10 -29.84
C VAL A 22 -24.08 7.31 -29.15
N VAL A 23 -22.90 7.23 -29.78
CA VAL A 23 -21.74 6.53 -29.18
C VAL A 23 -21.30 7.21 -27.88
N VAL A 24 -21.14 8.54 -27.89
CA VAL A 24 -20.74 9.28 -26.68
C VAL A 24 -21.81 9.18 -25.59
N ALA A 25 -23.09 9.17 -25.95
CA ALA A 25 -24.19 8.96 -24.99
C ALA A 25 -24.09 7.59 -24.30
N ILE A 26 -23.86 6.51 -25.05
CA ILE A 26 -23.69 5.16 -24.48
C ILE A 26 -22.44 5.09 -23.60
N VAL A 27 -21.30 5.62 -24.07
CA VAL A 27 -20.06 5.66 -23.28
C VAL A 27 -20.26 6.45 -21.99
N GLY A 28 -21.03 7.56 -22.02
CA GLY A 28 -21.37 8.33 -20.83
C GLY A 28 -22.10 7.51 -19.76
N ILE A 29 -23.08 6.69 -20.15
CA ILE A 29 -23.80 5.80 -19.22
C ILE A 29 -22.86 4.76 -18.62
N LEU A 30 -21.99 4.15 -19.44
CA LEU A 30 -21.03 3.15 -18.96
C LEU A 30 -20.04 3.77 -17.97
N VAL A 31 -19.51 4.94 -18.26
CA VAL A 31 -18.55 5.65 -17.40
C VAL A 31 -19.20 6.04 -16.06
N ALA A 32 -20.45 6.49 -16.07
CA ALA A 32 -21.18 6.89 -14.86
C ALA A 32 -21.27 5.75 -13.83
N ILE A 33 -21.48 4.51 -14.27
CA ILE A 33 -21.50 3.33 -13.39
C ILE A 33 -20.09 2.82 -13.09
N SER A 34 -19.19 2.86 -14.09
CA SER A 34 -17.86 2.25 -13.97
C SER A 34 -16.94 2.99 -13.00
N ILE A 35 -16.98 4.33 -12.95
CA ILE A 35 -16.11 5.13 -12.06
C ILE A 35 -16.31 4.79 -10.57
N PRO A 36 -17.53 4.83 -9.98
CA PRO A 36 -17.72 4.54 -8.57
C PRO A 36 -17.36 3.09 -8.22
N VAL A 37 -17.68 2.13 -9.11
CA VAL A 37 -17.31 0.72 -8.90
C VAL A 37 -15.80 0.54 -8.91
N PHE A 38 -15.11 1.09 -9.91
CA PHE A 38 -13.66 0.98 -10.03
C PHE A 38 -12.93 1.64 -8.85
N THR A 39 -13.38 2.83 -8.42
CA THR A 39 -12.78 3.55 -7.29
C THR A 39 -12.96 2.81 -5.96
N ALA A 40 -14.13 2.17 -5.75
CA ALA A 40 -14.35 1.32 -4.58
C ALA A 40 -13.44 0.08 -4.58
N GLN A 41 -13.27 -0.58 -5.73
CA GLN A 41 -12.38 -1.74 -5.86
C GLN A 41 -10.91 -1.35 -5.67
N LEU A 42 -10.49 -0.23 -6.24
CA LEU A 42 -9.15 0.31 -6.04
C LEU A 42 -8.88 0.62 -4.55
N THR A 43 -9.87 1.16 -3.85
CA THR A 43 -9.77 1.42 -2.41
C THR A 43 -9.60 0.12 -1.62
N LYS A 44 -10.41 -0.91 -1.91
CA LYS A 44 -10.28 -2.23 -1.26
C LYS A 44 -8.91 -2.88 -1.54
N ALA A 45 -8.43 -2.80 -2.78
CA ALA A 45 -7.13 -3.33 -3.16
C ALA A 45 -5.98 -2.63 -2.40
N ARG A 46 -6.06 -1.31 -2.23
CA ARG A 46 -5.09 -0.54 -1.44
C ARG A 46 -5.08 -0.93 0.02
N ILE A 47 -6.26 -1.08 0.64
CA ILE A 47 -6.38 -1.53 2.03
C ILE A 47 -5.73 -2.91 2.18
N ALA A 48 -6.10 -3.88 1.33
CA ALA A 48 -5.53 -5.23 1.39
C ALA A 48 -4.01 -5.23 1.21
N THR A 49 -3.49 -4.40 0.30
CA THR A 49 -2.04 -4.26 0.06
C THR A 49 -1.33 -3.67 1.28
N ASN A 50 -1.88 -2.60 1.88
CA ASN A 50 -1.33 -1.99 3.09
C ASN A 50 -1.27 -3.00 4.23
N GLN A 51 -2.34 -3.75 4.47
CA GLN A 51 -2.38 -4.80 5.49
C GLN A 51 -1.33 -5.89 5.23
N ALA A 52 -1.20 -6.35 3.98
CA ALA A 52 -0.18 -7.32 3.60
C ALA A 52 1.24 -6.80 3.84
N ASN A 53 1.52 -5.56 3.46
CA ASN A 53 2.82 -4.92 3.67
C ASN A 53 3.13 -4.75 5.16
N MET A 54 2.15 -4.39 5.99
CA MET A 54 2.35 -4.31 7.44
C MET A 54 2.64 -5.68 8.08
N ARG A 55 1.97 -6.74 7.62
CA ARG A 55 2.27 -8.12 8.07
C ARG A 55 3.68 -8.54 7.68
N ALA A 56 4.09 -8.23 6.44
CA ALA A 56 5.44 -8.51 5.95
C ALA A 56 6.50 -7.72 6.74
N ALA A 57 6.26 -6.43 6.98
CA ALA A 57 7.13 -5.58 7.80
C ALA A 57 7.32 -6.14 9.21
N LYS A 58 6.21 -6.55 9.86
CA LYS A 58 6.25 -7.19 11.17
C LYS A 58 7.12 -8.45 11.16
N ALA A 59 6.91 -9.34 10.19
CA ALA A 59 7.66 -10.58 10.10
C ALA A 59 9.16 -10.32 9.87
N ALA A 60 9.49 -9.41 8.95
CA ALA A 60 10.88 -9.05 8.65
C ALA A 60 11.58 -8.40 9.85
N ALA A 61 10.93 -7.47 10.53
CA ALA A 61 11.50 -6.81 11.72
C ALA A 61 11.70 -7.77 12.89
N VAL A 62 10.77 -8.71 13.10
CA VAL A 62 10.92 -9.75 14.13
C VAL A 62 12.08 -10.69 13.78
N ALA A 63 12.19 -11.11 12.52
CA ALA A 63 13.31 -11.94 12.07
C ALA A 63 14.65 -11.23 12.32
N GLN A 64 14.75 -9.95 11.92
CA GLN A 64 15.95 -9.15 12.12
C GLN A 64 16.28 -8.97 13.62
N TYR A 65 15.28 -8.70 14.46
CA TYR A 65 15.45 -8.61 15.90
C TYR A 65 15.97 -9.91 16.53
N MET A 66 15.59 -11.06 15.99
CA MET A 66 16.09 -12.35 16.46
C MET A 66 17.54 -12.61 16.02
N THR A 67 17.96 -12.11 14.86
CA THR A 67 19.30 -12.35 14.30
C THR A 67 20.34 -11.31 14.67
N ASP A 68 19.93 -10.07 14.95
CA ASP A 68 20.86 -8.99 15.27
C ASP A 68 21.61 -9.27 16.58
N GLU A 69 22.91 -8.97 16.57
CA GLU A 69 23.77 -8.92 17.76
C GLU A 69 23.51 -7.62 18.54
N ILE A 70 22.31 -7.50 19.07
CA ILE A 70 21.86 -6.43 19.96
C ILE A 70 21.82 -6.96 21.39
N ASP A 71 22.09 -6.07 22.35
CA ASP A 71 21.88 -6.39 23.76
C ASP A 71 20.38 -6.47 24.05
N LYS A 72 19.80 -7.66 23.83
CA LYS A 72 18.39 -7.97 24.09
C LYS A 72 18.04 -7.93 25.58
N ASN A 73 19.03 -7.82 26.45
CA ASN A 73 18.84 -7.63 27.89
C ASN A 73 18.73 -6.14 28.27
N SER A 74 18.99 -5.23 27.33
CA SER A 74 18.70 -3.82 27.50
C SER A 74 17.19 -3.56 27.39
N ASP A 75 16.67 -2.61 28.16
CA ASP A 75 15.27 -2.15 28.05
C ASP A 75 15.02 -1.28 26.82
N ALA A 76 16.01 -1.17 25.93
CA ALA A 76 15.93 -0.30 24.79
C ALA A 76 14.94 -0.87 23.76
N ALA A 77 13.97 -0.04 23.38
CA ALA A 77 13.13 -0.33 22.23
C ALA A 77 13.97 -0.31 20.96
N MET A 78 13.82 -1.33 20.12
CA MET A 78 14.44 -1.38 18.80
C MET A 78 13.43 -0.97 17.74
N ILE A 79 13.87 -0.22 16.73
CA ILE A 79 13.03 0.19 15.61
C ILE A 79 13.66 -0.28 14.32
N TYR A 80 12.82 -0.82 13.44
CA TYR A 80 13.19 -1.31 12.13
C TYR A 80 12.41 -0.56 11.06
N ASP A 81 13.11 -0.03 10.07
CA ASP A 81 12.50 0.50 8.84
C ASP A 81 12.37 -0.65 7.83
N TYR A 82 11.17 -0.81 7.28
CA TYR A 82 10.86 -1.84 6.30
C TYR A 82 10.83 -1.26 4.89
N ASP A 83 11.73 -1.76 4.04
CA ASP A 83 11.76 -1.39 2.62
C ASP A 83 10.74 -2.24 1.85
N LEU A 84 9.70 -1.57 1.32
CA LEU A 84 8.62 -2.21 0.56
C LEU A 84 9.08 -2.80 -0.79
N LYS A 85 10.23 -2.40 -1.33
CA LYS A 85 10.76 -2.88 -2.61
C LYS A 85 11.61 -4.12 -2.42
N THR A 86 12.46 -4.13 -1.41
CA THR A 86 13.40 -5.24 -1.15
C THR A 86 12.82 -6.28 -0.19
N GLY A 87 11.81 -5.91 0.61
CA GLY A 87 11.23 -6.78 1.63
C GLY A 87 12.12 -6.98 2.86
N THR A 88 13.12 -6.10 3.05
CA THR A 88 14.08 -6.19 4.14
C THR A 88 13.80 -5.20 5.25
N ALA A 89 14.06 -5.58 6.50
CA ALA A 89 13.97 -4.71 7.66
C ALA A 89 15.37 -4.33 8.16
N THR A 90 15.64 -3.04 8.38
CA THR A 90 16.95 -2.56 8.84
C THR A 90 16.81 -1.83 10.18
N SER A 91 17.66 -2.16 11.15
CA SER A 91 17.66 -1.48 12.45
C SER A 91 18.06 -0.01 12.30
N ILE A 92 17.34 0.91 12.94
CA ILE A 92 17.67 2.33 12.99
C ILE A 92 18.02 2.72 14.44
N LYS A 93 19.20 3.34 14.62
CA LYS A 93 19.72 3.82 15.92
C LYS A 93 19.34 5.29 16.05
N ASP A 94 18.43 5.61 16.97
CA ASP A 94 17.95 6.96 17.30
C ASP A 94 17.38 7.78 16.12
N ASP A 95 16.07 8.00 16.14
CA ASP A 95 15.56 9.28 16.60
C ASP A 95 14.03 9.23 16.58
N ALA A 96 13.42 9.80 17.60
CA ALA A 96 12.00 9.98 17.75
C ALA A 96 11.34 10.55 16.48
N SER A 97 12.07 11.22 15.60
CA SER A 97 11.57 11.80 14.33
C SER A 97 11.02 10.79 13.31
N ILE A 98 11.46 9.52 13.31
CA ILE A 98 10.93 8.48 12.40
C ILE A 98 9.65 7.83 12.97
N VAL A 99 9.42 8.01 14.27
CA VAL A 99 8.32 7.43 15.07
C VAL A 99 7.30 8.48 15.53
N ALA A 100 7.66 9.77 15.55
CA ALA A 100 6.87 10.87 16.12
C ALA A 100 5.98 11.57 15.09
N ASP A 101 6.19 11.31 13.80
CA ASP A 101 5.23 11.64 12.73
C ASP A 101 4.19 10.51 12.51
N ALA A 102 4.08 9.59 13.49
CA ALA A 102 3.14 8.47 13.53
C ALA A 102 1.70 8.93 13.78
N ASN A 103 1.11 9.59 12.79
CA ASN A 103 -0.34 9.61 12.69
C ASN A 103 -0.82 8.24 12.21
N LYS A 104 -0.99 7.36 13.22
CA LYS A 104 -1.58 6.01 13.26
C LYS A 104 -0.56 4.92 13.57
N GLN A 105 -0.49 4.57 14.85
CA GLN A 105 -0.34 3.18 15.25
C GLN A 105 -1.40 2.39 14.48
N GLY A 106 -0.97 1.61 13.50
CA GLY A 106 -1.88 0.89 12.61
C GLY A 106 -2.17 -0.48 13.18
N ASP A 107 -3.40 -0.72 13.60
CA ASP A 107 -3.87 -2.10 13.79
C ASP A 107 -4.02 -2.73 12.41
N ILE A 108 -3.19 -3.75 12.13
CA ILE A 108 -3.15 -4.46 10.85
C ILE A 108 -4.55 -4.87 10.38
N GLU A 109 -5.41 -5.27 11.31
CA GLU A 109 -6.74 -5.80 11.02
C GLU A 109 -7.83 -4.72 10.91
N GLU A 110 -7.56 -3.47 11.31
CA GLU A 110 -8.51 -2.34 11.26
C GLU A 110 -8.14 -1.25 10.24
N GLU A 111 -7.22 -1.55 9.32
CA GLU A 111 -6.79 -0.60 8.30
C GLU A 111 -7.97 -0.11 7.42
N LYS A 112 -8.35 1.15 7.57
CA LYS A 112 -9.45 1.80 6.83
C LYS A 112 -8.94 2.89 5.87
N GLY A 113 -7.63 3.13 5.82
CA GLY A 113 -7.01 4.13 4.97
C GLY A 113 -6.97 3.70 3.50
N SER A 114 -7.49 4.56 2.63
CA SER A 114 -7.42 4.38 1.17
C SER A 114 -6.10 4.89 0.55
N LYS A 115 -5.21 5.44 1.38
CA LYS A 115 -3.89 5.94 0.98
C LYS A 115 -2.88 4.80 0.99
N GLN A 116 -2.05 4.73 -0.03
CA GLN A 116 -0.97 3.74 -0.09
C GLN A 116 0.14 4.12 0.88
N TYR A 117 0.57 3.17 1.69
CA TYR A 117 1.73 3.35 2.56
C TYR A 117 3.03 3.34 1.77
N LYS A 118 3.86 4.34 2.03
CA LYS A 118 5.18 4.54 1.45
C LYS A 118 6.28 4.18 2.44
N GLN A 119 5.99 4.22 3.74
CA GLN A 119 6.94 3.84 4.77
C GLN A 119 6.24 3.04 5.86
N ILE A 120 6.90 1.99 6.34
CA ILE A 120 6.43 1.15 7.45
C ILE A 120 7.60 0.96 8.42
N ASN A 121 7.41 1.38 9.66
CA ASN A 121 8.35 1.18 10.76
C ASN A 121 7.76 0.22 11.78
N VAL A 122 8.60 -0.65 12.33
CA VAL A 122 8.21 -1.61 13.36
C VAL A 122 9.06 -1.38 14.59
N LYS A 123 8.40 -1.04 15.71
CA LYS A 123 9.02 -0.90 17.02
C LYS A 123 8.82 -2.17 17.83
N ILE A 124 9.90 -2.71 18.38
CA ILE A 124 9.91 -3.91 19.22
C ILE A 124 10.45 -3.51 20.59
N GLU A 125 9.59 -3.58 21.60
CA GLU A 125 9.90 -3.25 22.99
C GLU A 125 10.00 -4.55 23.80
N PRO A 126 11.15 -4.89 24.39
CA PRO A 126 11.25 -6.04 25.29
C PRO A 126 10.34 -5.83 26.51
N THR A 127 9.54 -6.84 26.88
CA THR A 127 8.70 -6.79 28.08
C THR A 127 9.42 -7.48 29.22
N LYS A 128 9.80 -6.72 30.26
CA LYS A 128 10.34 -7.29 31.50
C LYS A 128 9.20 -7.91 32.32
N THR A 129 9.21 -9.23 32.44
CA THR A 129 8.48 -9.91 33.53
C THR A 129 9.42 -9.95 34.73
N LYS A 130 8.95 -9.55 35.93
CA LYS A 130 9.78 -9.50 37.16
C LYS A 130 10.19 -10.87 37.71
N ASP A 131 9.80 -11.97 37.06
CA ASP A 131 10.16 -13.33 37.43
C ASP A 131 11.34 -13.83 36.59
N THR A 132 12.39 -14.28 37.28
CA THR A 132 13.67 -14.74 36.73
C THR A 132 13.61 -16.02 35.88
N ASP A 133 12.45 -16.70 35.82
CA ASP A 133 12.27 -17.97 35.12
C ASP A 133 11.45 -17.88 33.82
N VAL A 134 11.09 -16.66 33.38
CA VAL A 134 10.32 -16.45 32.15
C VAL A 134 10.92 -15.35 31.27
N ILE A 135 11.60 -15.77 30.20
CA ILE A 135 11.90 -14.92 29.06
C ILE A 135 10.69 -14.96 28.10
N ASN A 136 10.47 -13.87 27.36
CA ASN A 136 9.87 -13.86 26.01
C ASN A 136 8.46 -13.28 25.84
N GLY A 137 8.26 -12.03 26.26
CA GLY A 137 7.30 -11.15 25.60
C GLY A 137 8.04 -9.96 24.98
N ALA A 138 7.80 -9.65 23.70
CA ALA A 138 8.15 -8.35 23.13
C ALA A 138 6.88 -7.69 22.61
N LYS A 139 6.63 -6.46 23.00
CA LYS A 139 5.52 -5.68 22.47
C LYS A 139 5.93 -5.13 21.11
N ILE A 140 5.18 -5.51 20.08
CA ILE A 140 5.43 -5.07 18.71
C ILE A 140 4.40 -4.01 18.35
N THR A 141 4.87 -2.83 17.93
CA THR A 141 4.04 -1.71 17.49
C THR A 141 4.42 -1.33 16.06
N ILE A 142 3.43 -1.15 15.19
CA ILE A 142 3.64 -0.81 13.77
C ILE A 142 3.19 0.63 13.52
N TYR A 143 4.01 1.35 12.78
CA TYR A 143 3.76 2.71 12.30
C TYR A 143 3.82 2.70 10.79
N ALA A 144 2.82 3.28 10.13
CA ALA A 144 2.76 3.32 8.66
C ALA A 144 2.30 4.70 8.18
N LYS A 145 2.86 5.15 7.04
CA LYS A 145 2.62 6.47 6.43
C LYS A 145 2.40 6.37 4.93
#